data_AF-A0AAW5ECT8-F1
#
_entry.id   AF-A0AAW5ECT8-F1
#
_cell.length_a   1.000
_cell.length_b   1.000
_cell.length_c   1.000
_cell.angle_alpha   90.00
_cell.angle_beta   90.00
_cell.angle_gamma   90.00
#
_symmetry.space_group_name_H-M   'P 1'
#
loop_
_entity.id
_entity.type
_entity.pdbx_description
1 polymer ?
#
loop_
_entity_poly.entity_id
_entity_poly.type
_entity_poly.pdbx_seq_one_letter_code
_entity_poly.pdbx_strand_id
1 'polypeptide(L)'
;MDQFDDLVSEQLKTMDRLLFIQSEIERCQELEEELIQLQNETELESIQEEISHMKQELLQIHHLFQQQTEEVIRTYQERIQPIA
;
A
#
# COMPACT_ATOMS: atom_id res chain seq x y z
N MET A 1 -29.28 3.54 -23.66
CA MET A 1 -29.62 3.80 -22.25
C MET A 1 -28.68 2.99 -21.38
N ASP A 2 -28.55 1.70 -21.67
CA ASP A 2 -27.70 0.73 -20.96
C ASP A 2 -26.26 1.21 -20.64
N GLN A 3 -25.51 1.73 -21.62
CA GLN A 3 -24.13 2.21 -21.37
C GLN A 3 -24.03 3.41 -20.40
N PHE A 4 -25.04 4.29 -20.37
CA PHE A 4 -25.03 5.44 -19.46
C PHE A 4 -25.37 4.98 -18.03
N ASP A 5 -26.36 4.10 -17.89
CA ASP A 5 -26.78 3.55 -16.61
C ASP A 5 -25.67 2.67 -16.00
N ASP A 6 -24.94 1.92 -16.83
CA ASP A 6 -23.75 1.15 -16.41
C ASP A 6 -22.62 2.06 -15.90
N LEU A 7 -22.33 3.16 -16.61
CA LEU A 7 -21.31 4.13 -16.19
C LEU A 7 -21.68 4.83 -14.87
N VAL A 8 -22.95 5.20 -14.70
CA VAL A 8 -23.44 5.80 -13.45
C VAL A 8 -23.35 4.78 -12.30
N SER A 9 -23.66 3.51 -12.55
CA SER A 9 -23.51 2.46 -11.55
C SER A 9 -22.05 2.25 -11.12
N GLU A 10 -21.10 2.26 -12.06
CA GLU A 10 -19.67 2.14 -11.73
C GLU A 10 -19.14 3.39 -11.01
N GLN A 11 -19.66 4.57 -11.35
CA GLN A 11 -19.31 5.81 -10.69
C GLN A 11 -19.80 5.87 -9.24
N LEU A 12 -21.00 5.36 -8.95
CA LEU A 12 -21.52 5.23 -7.58
C LEU A 12 -20.69 4.26 -6.74
N LYS A 13 -20.30 3.10 -7.29
CA LYS A 13 -19.39 2.15 -6.61
C LYS A 13 -18.03 2.80 -6.29
N THR A 14 -17.54 3.63 -7.19
CA THR A 14 -16.30 4.38 -6.98
C THR A 14 -16.45 5.43 -5.87
N MET A 15 -17.60 6.10 -5.82
CA MET A 15 -17.92 7.08 -4.78
C MET A 15 -18.05 6.44 -3.40
N ASP A 16 -18.67 5.27 -3.30
CA ASP A 16 -18.76 4.51 -2.04
C ASP A 16 -17.37 4.14 -1.51
N ARG A 17 -16.47 3.73 -2.41
CA ARG A 17 -15.08 3.45 -2.06
C ARG A 17 -14.32 4.71 -1.62
N LEU A 18 -14.62 5.86 -2.23
CA LEU A 18 -14.02 7.14 -1.86
C LEU A 18 -14.48 7.56 -0.46
N LEU A 19 -15.78 7.50 -0.17
CA LEU A 19 -16.33 7.84 1.15
C LEU A 19 -15.78 6.94 2.25
N PHE A 20 -15.63 5.63 1.96
CA PHE A 20 -15.00 4.69 2.88
C PHE A 20 -13.56 5.09 3.20
N ILE A 21 -12.75 5.37 2.16
CA ILE A 21 -11.35 5.79 2.36
C ILE A 21 -11.29 7.12 3.14
N GLN A 22 -12.20 8.05 2.86
CA GLN A 22 -12.26 9.32 3.58
C GLN A 22 -12.56 9.12 5.07
N SER A 23 -13.52 8.25 5.42
CA SER A 23 -13.80 7.93 6.83
C SER A 23 -12.63 7.24 7.53
N GLU A 24 -11.88 6.38 6.82
CA GLU A 24 -10.70 5.73 7.41
C GLU A 24 -9.56 6.74 7.60
N ILE A 25 -9.42 7.75 6.74
CA ILE A 25 -8.44 8.83 6.91
C ILE A 25 -8.79 9.68 8.13
N GLU A 26 -10.05 10.09 8.27
CA GLU A 26 -10.51 10.89 9.44
C GLU A 26 -10.25 10.13 10.75
N ARG A 27 -10.59 8.83 10.79
CA ARG A 27 -10.27 7.96 11.93
C ARG A 27 -8.77 7.83 12.19
N CYS A 28 -7.94 7.74 11.14
CA CYS A 28 -6.48 7.70 11.30
C CYS A 28 -5.95 9.01 11.90
N GLN A 29 -6.50 10.16 11.50
CA GLN A 29 -6.10 11.48 11.99
C GLN A 29 -6.48 11.67 13.46
N GLU A 30 -7.67 11.23 13.87
CA GLU A 30 -8.08 11.24 15.28
C GLU A 30 -7.14 10.39 16.15
N LEU A 31 -6.78 9.19 15.68
CA LEU A 31 -5.82 8.33 16.37
C LEU A 31 -4.41 8.95 16.42
N GLU A 32 -3.99 9.66 15.37
CA GLU A 32 -2.71 10.37 15.35
C GLU A 32 -2.69 11.51 16.37
N GLU A 33 -3.77 12.30 16.48
CA GLU A 33 -3.90 13.34 17.50
C GLU A 33 -3.86 12.77 18.92
N GLU A 34 -4.57 11.66 19.17
CA GLU A 34 -4.53 10.95 20.46
C GLU A 34 -3.14 10.42 20.78
N LEU A 35 -2.43 9.86 19.79
CA LEU A 35 -1.07 9.35 19.96
C LEU A 35 -0.07 10.48 20.21
N ILE A 36 -0.18 11.62 19.53
CA ILE A 36 0.67 12.79 19.77
C ILE A 36 0.45 13.34 21.18
N GLN A 37 -0.80 13.38 21.65
CA GLN A 37 -1.08 13.76 23.03
C GLN A 37 -0.45 12.78 24.03
N LEU A 38 -0.54 11.48 23.78
CA LEU A 38 0.06 10.43 24.61
C LEU A 38 1.61 10.43 24.56
N GLN A 39 2.19 10.75 23.40
CA GLN A 39 3.63 10.84 23.14
C GLN A 39 4.27 12.05 23.80
N ASN A 40 3.56 13.18 23.86
CA ASN A 40 4.01 14.33 24.67
C ASN A 40 4.08 13.98 26.17
N GLU A 41 3.44 12.88 26.60
CA GLU A 41 3.47 12.37 27.98
C GLU A 41 4.42 11.17 28.20
N THR A 42 4.89 10.47 27.15
CA THR A 42 5.70 9.23 27.28
C THR A 42 6.64 8.98 26.08
N GLU A 43 7.73 8.20 26.26
CA GLU A 43 8.86 7.90 25.33
C GLU A 43 8.51 7.29 23.93
N LEU A 44 7.29 7.47 23.43
CA LEU A 44 6.71 6.92 22.19
C LEU A 44 7.48 7.32 20.91
N GLU A 45 8.21 8.44 20.93
CA GLU A 45 9.06 8.88 19.80
C GLU A 45 10.08 7.80 19.41
N SER A 46 10.67 7.11 20.40
CA SER A 46 11.65 6.05 20.16
C SER A 46 11.06 4.82 19.46
N ILE A 47 9.82 4.43 19.79
CA ILE A 47 9.14 3.27 19.20
C ILE A 47 8.65 3.58 17.78
N GLN A 48 8.20 4.81 17.52
CA GLN A 48 7.81 5.23 16.17
C GLN A 48 9.00 5.27 15.22
N GLU A 49 10.18 5.67 15.69
CA GLU A 49 11.42 5.59 14.90
C GLU A 49 11.78 4.14 14.55
N GLU A 50 11.69 3.20 15.50
CA GLU A 50 11.93 1.78 15.22
C GLU A 50 10.92 1.20 14.20
N ILE A 51 9.63 1.55 14.33
CA ILE A 51 8.59 1.12 13.38
C ILE A 51 8.85 1.69 11.98
N SER A 52 9.28 2.94 11.89
CA SER A 52 9.65 3.58 10.63
C SER A 52 10.82 2.87 9.96
N HIS A 53 11.85 2.53 10.74
CA HIS A 53 13.01 1.77 10.26
C HIS A 53 12.60 0.39 9.73
N MET A 54 11.78 -0.36 10.47
CA MET A 54 11.30 -1.68 10.03
C MET A 54 10.45 -1.60 8.75
N LYS A 55 9.63 -0.55 8.57
CA LYS A 55 8.86 -0.34 7.33
C LYS A 55 9.75 -0.05 6.13
N GLN A 56 10.82 0.74 6.32
CA GLN A 56 11.80 1.00 5.26
C GLN A 56 12.54 -0.27 4.86
N GLU A 57 12.97 -1.06 5.84
CA GLU A 57 13.64 -2.35 5.59
C GLU A 57 12.72 -3.32 4.82
N LEU A 58 11.44 -3.38 5.20
CA LEU A 58 10.44 -4.20 4.51
C LEU A 58 10.24 -3.78 3.04
N LEU A 59 10.20 -2.49 2.75
CA LEU A 59 10.12 -1.97 1.38
C LEU A 59 11.34 -2.36 0.54
N GLN A 60 12.53 -2.28 1.12
CA GLN A 60 13.77 -2.69 0.45
C GLN A 60 13.77 -4.18 0.13
N ILE A 61 13.36 -5.02 1.09
CA ILE A 61 13.23 -6.47 0.90
C ILE A 61 12.21 -6.78 -0.21
N HIS A 62 11.07 -6.10 -0.23
CA HIS A 62 10.05 -6.30 -1.25
C HIS A 62 10.56 -5.92 -2.66
N HIS A 63 11.29 -4.82 -2.79
CA HIS A 63 11.88 -4.42 -4.06
C HIS A 63 12.92 -5.43 -4.55
N LEU A 64 13.81 -5.88 -3.67
CA LEU A 64 14.82 -6.88 -3.99
C LEU A 64 14.17 -8.20 -4.42
N PHE A 65 13.13 -8.63 -3.73
CA PHE A 65 12.37 -9.84 -4.07
C PHE A 65 11.75 -9.77 -5.46
N GLN A 66 11.18 -8.61 -5.82
CA GLN A 66 10.61 -8.41 -7.16
C GLN A 66 11.67 -8.51 -8.25
N GLN A 67 12.82 -7.85 -8.07
CA GLN A 67 13.93 -7.89 -9.02
C GLN A 67 14.46 -9.32 -9.22
N GLN A 68 14.65 -10.06 -8.12
CA GLN A 68 15.08 -11.46 -8.17
C GLN A 68 14.07 -12.34 -8.89
N THR A 69 12.76 -12.11 -8.68
CA THR A 69 11.70 -12.88 -9.34
C THR A 69 11.69 -12.62 -10.85
N GLU A 70 11.83 -11.37 -11.28
CA GLU A 70 11.93 -11.01 -12.70
C GLU A 70 13.15 -11.66 -13.36
N GLU A 71 14.29 -11.69 -12.68
CA GLU A 71 15.51 -12.33 -13.17
C GLU A 71 15.38 -13.87 -13.31
N VAL A 72 14.69 -14.51 -12.37
CA VAL A 72 14.37 -15.96 -12.46
C VAL A 72 13.44 -16.25 -13.64
N ILE A 73 12.40 -15.43 -13.85
CA ILE A 73 11.49 -15.58 -14.99
C ILE A 73 12.25 -15.38 -16.31
N ARG A 74 13.08 -14.34 -16.41
CA ARG A 74 13.90 -14.06 -17.60
C ARG A 74 14.81 -15.24 -17.94
N THR A 75 15.57 -15.73 -16.97
CA THR A 75 16.49 -16.87 -17.16
C THR A 75 15.76 -18.17 -17.50
N TYR A 76 14.53 -18.37 -17.00
CA TYR A 76 13.68 -19.49 -17.39
C TYR A 76 13.16 -19.35 -18.84
N GLN A 77 12.71 -18.16 -19.25
CA GLN A 77 12.25 -17.89 -20.61
C GLN A 77 13.37 -18.03 -21.66
N GLU A 78 14.58 -17.57 -21.34
CA GLU A 78 15.77 -17.73 -22.18
C GLU A 78 16.14 -19.20 -22.38
N ARG A 79 15.93 -20.05 -21.37
CA ARG A 79 16.17 -21.51 -21.47
C ARG A 79 15.11 -22.26 -22.30
N ILE A 80 13.94 -21.65 -22.54
CA ILE A 80 12.83 -22.28 -23.27
C ILE A 80 12.75 -21.84 -24.74
N GLN A 81 13.52 -20.82 -25.17
CA GLN A 81 13.65 -20.55 -26.60
C GLN A 81 14.48 -21.67 -27.27
N PRO A 82 13.91 -22.45 -28.21
CA PRO A 82 14.72 -23.32 -29.04
C PRO A 82 15.57 -22.45 -29.96
N ILE A 83 16.85 -22.79 -30.08
CA ILE A 83 17.74 -22.29 -31.13
C ILE A 83 16.99 -22.40 -32.46
N ALA A 84 16.66 -21.25 -33.07
CA ALA A 84 16.21 -21.16 -34.45
C ALA A 84 17.44 -21.03 -35.37
#